data_AF-A0A661S3A8-F1
#
_entry.id   AF-A0A661S3A8-F1
#
_cell.length_a   1.000
_cell.length_b   1.000
_cell.length_c   1.000
_cell.angle_alpha   90.00
_cell.angle_beta   90.00
_cell.angle_gamma   90.00
#
_symmetry.space_group_name_H-M   'P 1'
#
loop_
_entity.id
_entity.type
_entity.pdbx_description
1 polymer ?
#
loop_
_entity_poly.entity_id
_entity_poly.type
_entity_poly.pdbx_seq_one_letter_code
_entity_poly.pdbx_strand_id
1 'polypeptide(L)'
;MRKPFNRAEIISELRKHLPHTVSKKAEPVAGEEAGGKTAPGVALSPETVARLPELIQILEKEFVAKWEDISETLIFDEVGDIVEQVQEQGVKYDCALLTDWAERLIHQMENFDIENLANTFEKFPAIIQELRKIAEGYKD
;
A
#
# COMPACT_ATOMS: atom_id res chain seq x y z
N MET A 1 6.42 -39.78 -15.10
CA MET A 1 6.13 -38.38 -15.49
C MET A 1 4.81 -37.98 -14.85
N ARG A 2 4.84 -37.10 -13.83
CA ARG A 2 3.69 -36.84 -12.94
C ARG A 2 3.06 -35.49 -13.25
N LYS A 3 1.79 -35.60 -13.67
CA LYS A 3 0.61 -34.72 -13.62
C LYS A 3 0.84 -33.19 -13.57
N PRO A 4 0.20 -32.42 -14.46
CA PRO A 4 0.35 -30.97 -14.54
C PRO A 4 -0.11 -30.33 -13.24
N PHE A 5 0.65 -29.36 -12.76
CA PHE A 5 0.28 -28.53 -11.62
C PHE A 5 -1.09 -27.91 -11.88
N ASN A 6 -2.07 -28.33 -11.09
CA ASN A 6 -3.47 -27.94 -11.26
C ASN A 6 -3.61 -26.50 -10.77
N ARG A 7 -3.95 -25.57 -11.68
CA ARG A 7 -4.05 -24.12 -11.40
C ARG A 7 -4.85 -23.77 -10.14
N ALA A 8 -5.76 -24.65 -9.72
CA ALA A 8 -6.55 -24.51 -8.50
C ALA A 8 -5.74 -24.52 -7.19
N GLU A 9 -4.59 -25.20 -7.13
CA GLU A 9 -3.75 -25.27 -5.91
C GLU A 9 -2.99 -23.97 -5.68
N ILE A 10 -2.50 -23.34 -6.76
CA ILE A 10 -1.81 -22.03 -6.68
C ILE A 10 -2.78 -20.92 -6.26
N ILE A 11 -4.03 -20.97 -6.76
CA ILE A 11 -5.07 -20.02 -6.35
C ILE A 11 -5.47 -20.23 -4.88
N SER A 12 -5.35 -21.44 -4.35
CA SER A 12 -5.69 -21.73 -2.96
C SER A 12 -4.64 -21.20 -1.96
N GLU A 13 -3.37 -21.13 -2.34
CA GLU A 13 -2.32 -20.54 -1.50
C GLU A 13 -2.41 -19.01 -1.50
N LEU A 14 -2.67 -18.38 -2.66
CA LEU A 14 -2.92 -16.93 -2.74
C LEU A 14 -4.18 -16.52 -1.96
N ARG A 15 -5.19 -17.39 -1.85
CA ARG A 15 -6.38 -17.17 -1.03
C ARG A 15 -6.12 -17.15 0.48
N LYS A 16 -5.05 -17.77 0.97
CA LYS A 16 -4.72 -17.76 2.42
C LYS A 16 -4.10 -16.43 2.86
N HIS A 17 -3.56 -15.66 1.93
CA HIS A 17 -2.95 -14.34 2.18
C HIS A 17 -3.87 -13.15 1.87
N LEU A 18 -5.14 -13.42 1.51
CA LEU A 18 -6.16 -12.39 1.32
C LEU A 18 -7.25 -12.51 2.39
N PRO A 19 -7.03 -12.05 3.64
CA PRO A 19 -8.13 -11.67 4.51
C PRO A 19 -8.77 -10.37 4.00
N HIS A 20 -9.45 -10.45 2.86
CA HIS A 20 -10.51 -9.51 2.55
C HIS A 20 -11.72 -9.84 3.44
N THR A 21 -11.75 -9.31 4.65
CA THR A 21 -13.00 -9.08 5.36
C THR A 21 -13.69 -7.84 4.79
N VAL A 22 -14.40 -8.09 3.68
CA VAL A 22 -15.73 -7.58 3.35
C VAL A 22 -16.25 -6.47 4.28
N SER A 23 -16.34 -5.26 3.76
CA SER A 23 -17.53 -4.44 4.00
C SER A 23 -18.22 -4.18 2.67
N LYS A 24 -19.18 -5.04 2.40
CA LYS A 24 -20.14 -4.98 1.30
C LYS A 24 -21.08 -3.79 1.55
N LYS A 25 -21.14 -2.87 0.61
CA LYS A 25 -22.37 -2.11 0.30
C LYS A 25 -22.42 -1.99 -1.23
N ALA A 26 -23.07 -2.94 -1.90
CA ALA A 26 -24.45 -2.82 -2.36
C ALA A 26 -24.62 -1.59 -3.27
N GLU A 27 -24.83 -1.89 -4.55
CA GLU A 27 -25.14 -1.07 -5.74
C GLU A 27 -26.20 0.03 -5.49
N PRO A 28 -26.65 0.79 -6.51
CA PRO A 28 -25.98 1.51 -7.62
C PRO A 28 -26.27 3.03 -7.49
N VAL A 29 -25.44 3.95 -8.03
CA VAL A 29 -25.85 5.38 -8.07
C VAL A 29 -25.46 6.07 -9.38
N ALA A 30 -26.43 6.09 -10.28
CA ALA A 30 -26.78 7.35 -10.93
C ALA A 30 -27.47 8.24 -9.89
N GLY A 31 -27.18 9.53 -9.88
CA GLY A 31 -27.91 10.53 -9.12
C GLY A 31 -27.10 11.19 -8.00
N GLU A 32 -26.98 12.50 -8.15
CA GLU A 32 -26.55 13.51 -7.18
C GLU A 32 -26.85 13.19 -5.70
N GLU A 33 -26.00 13.62 -4.77
CA GLU A 33 -26.20 14.86 -4.01
C GLU A 33 -25.10 15.08 -2.94
N ALA A 34 -25.00 16.35 -2.55
CA ALA A 34 -23.99 17.00 -1.73
C ALA A 34 -23.66 16.35 -0.38
N GLY A 35 -22.42 16.53 0.07
CA GLY A 35 -22.10 16.41 1.49
C GLY A 35 -20.62 16.13 1.79
N GLY A 36 -19.88 17.21 2.10
CA GLY A 36 -18.66 17.20 2.93
C GLY A 36 -17.68 16.04 2.76
N LYS A 37 -16.74 16.14 1.81
CA LYS A 37 -15.50 15.37 1.86
C LYS A 37 -14.55 16.00 2.89
N THR A 38 -14.84 15.81 4.17
CA THR A 38 -13.74 15.67 5.14
C THR A 38 -12.94 14.45 4.69
N ALA A 39 -11.62 14.62 4.61
CA ALA A 39 -10.69 13.58 4.17
C ALA A 39 -11.07 12.19 4.72
N PRO A 40 -10.97 11.11 3.94
CA PRO A 40 -11.02 9.78 4.52
C PRO A 40 -9.82 9.67 5.44
N GLY A 41 -10.00 10.01 6.72
CA GLY A 41 -9.03 9.75 7.76
C GLY A 41 -8.86 8.24 7.76
N VAL A 42 -7.70 7.78 7.29
CA VAL A 42 -7.32 6.38 7.37
C VAL A 42 -7.40 6.02 8.84
N ALA A 43 -8.46 5.29 9.22
CA ALA A 43 -8.69 4.87 10.60
C ALA A 43 -7.69 3.77 10.91
N LEU A 44 -6.46 4.16 11.24
CA LEU A 44 -5.44 3.25 11.74
C LEU A 44 -5.84 2.82 13.15
N SER A 45 -5.65 1.53 13.44
CA SER A 45 -5.88 0.99 14.78
C SER A 45 -4.98 1.72 15.80
N PRO A 46 -5.43 1.96 17.04
CA PRO A 46 -4.60 2.64 18.05
C PRO A 46 -3.29 1.89 18.34
N GLU A 47 -3.29 0.56 18.16
CA GLU A 47 -2.08 -0.28 18.25
C GLU A 47 -1.11 -0.02 17.09
N THR A 48 -1.62 0.20 15.88
CA THR A 48 -0.83 0.65 14.73
C THR A 48 -0.23 2.02 14.99
N VAL A 49 -1.01 2.96 15.52
CA VAL A 49 -0.53 4.32 15.82
C VAL A 49 0.61 4.32 16.83
N ALA A 50 0.55 3.44 17.85
CA ALA A 50 1.65 3.27 18.80
C ALA A 50 2.94 2.75 18.15
N ARG A 51 2.83 1.99 17.05
CA ARG A 51 3.95 1.39 16.31
C ARG A 51 4.35 2.16 15.04
N LEU A 52 3.56 3.17 14.63
CA LEU A 52 3.90 4.09 13.54
C LEU A 52 5.29 4.72 13.64
N PRO A 53 5.76 5.23 14.80
CA PRO A 53 7.09 5.82 14.86
C PRO A 53 8.23 4.81 14.63
N GLU A 54 8.00 3.53 14.94
CA GLU A 54 8.93 2.44 14.62
C GLU A 54 8.92 2.16 13.10
N LEU A 55 7.73 2.06 12.51
CA LEU A 55 7.54 1.86 11.08
C LEU A 55 8.14 3.01 10.25
N ILE A 56 7.91 4.26 10.64
CA ILE A 56 8.47 5.44 9.97
C ILE A 56 9.99 5.39 9.97
N GLN A 57 10.62 5.03 11.09
CA GLN A 57 12.08 4.91 11.15
C GLN A 57 12.62 3.82 10.22
N ILE A 58 11.91 2.70 10.08
CA ILE A 58 12.28 1.62 9.14
C ILE A 58 12.17 2.13 7.70
N LEU A 59 11.05 2.76 7.35
CA LEU A 59 10.84 3.34 6.03
C LEU A 59 11.91 4.40 5.68
N GLU A 60 12.21 5.29 6.61
CA GLU A 60 13.22 6.34 6.40
C GLU A 60 14.65 5.78 6.28
N LYS A 61 15.01 4.76 7.05
CA LYS A 61 16.38 4.22 7.03
C LYS A 61 16.61 3.23 5.91
N GLU A 62 15.66 2.33 5.66
CA GLU A 62 15.85 1.20 4.74
C GLU A 62 15.28 1.46 3.35
N PHE A 63 14.25 2.31 3.23
CA PHE A 63 13.51 2.47 1.99
C PHE A 63 13.76 3.81 1.31
N VAL A 64 13.98 4.92 2.04
CA VAL A 64 14.22 6.23 1.42
C VAL A 64 15.49 6.23 0.56
N ALA A 65 16.59 5.65 1.06
CA ALA A 65 17.83 5.59 0.29
C ALA A 65 17.69 4.76 -1.00
N LYS A 66 16.99 3.62 -0.92
CA LYS A 66 16.72 2.78 -2.11
C LYS A 66 15.73 3.45 -3.06
N TRP A 67 14.70 4.11 -2.52
CA TRP A 67 13.72 4.86 -3.30
C TRP A 67 14.38 6.01 -4.07
N GLU A 68 15.34 6.73 -3.48
CA GLU A 68 16.04 7.82 -4.16
C GLU A 68 16.78 7.30 -5.41
N ASP A 69 17.56 6.23 -5.25
CA ASP A 69 18.28 5.57 -6.35
C ASP A 69 17.34 5.05 -7.46
N ILE A 70 16.26 4.38 -7.07
CA ILE A 70 15.27 3.84 -8.00
C ILE A 70 14.39 4.93 -8.62
N SER A 71 14.18 6.06 -7.95
CA SER A 71 13.39 7.17 -8.50
C SER A 71 14.10 7.84 -9.67
N GLU A 72 15.44 7.82 -9.70
CA GLU A 72 16.23 8.36 -10.81
C GLU A 72 16.20 7.44 -12.04
N THR A 73 16.14 6.12 -11.83
CA THR A 73 16.28 5.12 -12.90
C THR A 73 14.95 4.48 -13.32
N LEU A 74 13.97 4.42 -12.41
CA LEU A 74 12.67 3.76 -12.51
C LEU A 74 12.75 2.35 -13.10
N ILE A 75 13.74 1.57 -12.67
CA ILE A 75 13.88 0.17 -13.10
C ILE A 75 12.74 -0.65 -12.50
N PHE A 76 11.85 -1.14 -13.36
CA PHE A 76 10.61 -1.83 -12.98
C PHE A 76 10.81 -2.99 -12.00
N ASP A 77 11.88 -3.77 -12.17
CA ASP A 77 12.21 -4.89 -11.28
C ASP A 77 12.55 -4.41 -9.86
N GLU A 78 13.32 -3.33 -9.75
CA GLU A 78 13.69 -2.72 -8.47
C GLU A 78 12.52 -2.00 -7.80
N VAL A 79 11.66 -1.36 -8.60
CA VAL A 79 10.38 -0.80 -8.11
C VAL A 79 9.52 -1.93 -7.54
N GLY A 80 9.42 -3.06 -8.22
CA GLY A 80 8.71 -4.26 -7.75
C GLY A 80 9.21 -4.74 -6.38
N ASP A 81 10.53 -4.94 -6.26
CA ASP A 81 11.17 -5.41 -5.03
C ASP A 81 10.91 -4.46 -3.84
N ILE A 82 11.02 -3.14 -4.04
CA ILE A 82 10.66 -2.16 -3.00
C ILE A 82 9.19 -2.25 -2.64
N VAL A 83 8.31 -2.29 -3.64
CA VAL A 83 6.88 -2.22 -3.43
C VAL A 83 6.37 -3.43 -2.65
N GLU A 84 6.87 -4.62 -2.96
CA GLU A 84 6.58 -5.85 -2.18
C GLU A 84 7.08 -5.74 -0.73
N GLN A 85 8.32 -5.26 -0.51
CA GLN A 85 8.86 -5.08 0.83
C GLN A 85 8.07 -4.04 1.65
N VAL A 86 7.67 -2.92 1.04
CA VAL A 86 6.84 -1.89 1.70
C VAL A 86 5.45 -2.43 1.99
N GLN A 87 4.86 -3.22 1.08
CA GLN A 87 3.58 -3.89 1.32
C GLN A 87 3.66 -4.82 2.53
N GLU A 88 4.73 -5.61 2.65
CA GLU A 88 4.94 -6.50 3.79
C GLU A 88 5.00 -5.72 5.10
N GLN A 89 5.72 -4.58 5.13
CA GLN A 89 5.71 -3.70 6.31
C GLN A 89 4.30 -3.12 6.56
N GLY A 90 3.59 -2.72 5.51
CA GLY A 90 2.21 -2.27 5.61
C GLY A 90 1.30 -3.30 6.29
N VAL A 91 1.36 -4.57 5.87
CA VAL A 91 0.57 -5.67 6.46
C VAL A 91 1.02 -5.96 7.89
N LYS A 92 2.33 -6.03 8.14
CA LYS A 92 2.91 -6.35 9.46
C LYS A 92 2.55 -5.34 10.55
N TYR A 93 2.35 -4.09 10.16
CA TYR A 93 1.97 -3.00 11.07
C TYR A 93 0.49 -2.64 10.97
N ASP A 94 -0.32 -3.36 10.20
CA ASP A 94 -1.74 -3.07 9.95
C ASP A 94 -1.93 -1.62 9.44
N CYS A 95 -1.02 -1.18 8.57
CA CYS A 95 -1.00 0.16 7.99
C CYS A 95 -1.66 0.15 6.61
N ALA A 96 -2.96 0.48 6.59
CA ALA A 96 -3.76 0.56 5.38
C ALA A 96 -3.20 1.56 4.33
N LEU A 97 -2.51 2.61 4.77
CA LEU A 97 -1.98 3.64 3.89
C LEU A 97 -0.79 3.15 3.05
N LEU A 98 0.10 2.33 3.64
CA LEU A 98 1.22 1.72 2.92
C LEU A 98 0.78 0.58 2.02
N THR A 99 -0.17 -0.24 2.49
CA THR A 99 -0.72 -1.34 1.70
C THR A 99 -1.47 -0.83 0.47
N ASP A 100 -2.32 0.19 0.61
CA ASP A 100 -3.02 0.83 -0.54
C ASP A 100 -2.02 1.46 -1.53
N TRP A 101 -0.97 2.13 -1.06
CA TRP A 101 0.07 2.66 -1.94
C TRP A 101 0.77 1.56 -2.73
N ALA A 102 1.17 0.49 -2.05
CA ALA A 102 1.86 -0.63 -2.68
C ALA A 102 0.95 -1.36 -3.69
N GLU A 103 -0.31 -1.65 -3.32
CA GLU A 103 -1.29 -2.26 -4.22
C GLU A 103 -1.52 -1.43 -5.48
N ARG A 104 -1.57 -0.10 -5.37
CA ARG A 104 -1.69 0.78 -6.53
C ARG A 104 -0.48 0.69 -7.46
N LEU A 105 0.73 0.65 -6.89
CA LEU A 105 1.94 0.51 -7.70
C LEU A 105 2.04 -0.85 -8.37
N ILE A 106 1.68 -1.93 -7.68
CA ILE A 106 1.60 -3.28 -8.27
C ILE A 106 0.61 -3.26 -9.44
N HIS A 107 -0.58 -2.70 -9.25
CA HIS A 107 -1.58 -2.62 -10.31
C HIS A 107 -1.09 -1.80 -11.52
N GLN A 108 -0.40 -0.68 -11.28
CA GLN A 108 0.18 0.13 -12.35
C GLN A 108 1.32 -0.60 -13.07
N MET A 109 2.14 -1.37 -12.35
CA MET A 109 3.16 -2.25 -12.94
C MET A 109 2.53 -3.34 -13.81
N GLU A 110 1.53 -4.06 -13.32
CA GLU A 110 0.84 -5.13 -14.06
C GLU A 110 0.16 -4.61 -15.35
N ASN A 111 -0.32 -3.38 -15.32
CA ASN A 111 -0.94 -2.73 -16.48
C ASN A 111 0.07 -2.00 -17.39
N PHE A 112 1.36 -2.00 -17.06
CA PHE A 112 2.40 -1.22 -17.74
C PHE A 112 2.06 0.29 -17.83
N ASP A 113 1.39 0.83 -16.80
CA ASP A 113 1.00 2.24 -16.69
C ASP A 113 2.16 3.06 -16.10
N ILE A 114 3.20 3.25 -16.91
CA ILE A 114 4.47 3.87 -16.50
C ILE A 114 4.26 5.32 -16.02
N GLU A 115 3.34 6.07 -16.65
CA GLU A 115 3.05 7.45 -16.28
C GLU A 115 2.48 7.54 -14.86
N ASN A 116 1.44 6.76 -14.54
CA ASN A 116 0.88 6.75 -13.20
C ASN A 116 1.81 6.10 -12.17
N LEU A 117 2.60 5.11 -12.59
CA LEU A 117 3.61 4.47 -11.76
C LEU A 117 4.64 5.46 -11.24
N ALA A 118 5.27 6.23 -12.12
CA ALA A 118 6.23 7.26 -11.73
C ALA A 118 5.59 8.26 -10.75
N ASN A 119 4.41 8.78 -11.11
CA ASN A 119 3.66 9.73 -10.27
C ASN A 119 3.26 9.16 -8.90
N THR A 120 3.01 7.86 -8.79
CA THR A 120 2.64 7.20 -7.53
C THR A 120 3.88 6.86 -6.71
N PHE A 121 4.97 6.45 -7.37
CA PHE A 121 6.24 6.14 -6.74
C PHE A 121 6.87 7.39 -6.13
N GLU A 122 6.80 8.53 -6.82
CA GLU A 122 7.30 9.83 -6.33
C GLU A 122 6.57 10.33 -5.06
N LYS A 123 5.38 9.79 -4.75
CA LYS A 123 4.60 10.16 -3.56
C LYS A 123 5.03 9.41 -2.29
N PHE A 124 6.00 8.50 -2.37
CA PHE A 124 6.53 7.79 -1.20
C PHE A 124 6.90 8.72 -0.01
N PRO A 125 7.67 9.81 -0.19
CA PRO A 125 7.97 10.72 0.91
C PRO A 125 6.72 11.42 1.47
N ALA A 126 5.72 11.71 0.63
CA ALA A 126 4.46 12.32 1.09
C ALA A 126 3.67 11.38 2.01
N ILE A 127 3.71 10.07 1.72
CA ILE A 127 3.11 9.03 2.55
C ILE A 127 3.77 8.98 3.93
N ILE A 128 5.10 9.01 4.00
CA ILE A 128 5.82 9.05 5.28
C ILE A 128 5.40 10.28 6.09
N GLN A 129 5.26 11.43 5.44
CA GLN A 129 4.78 12.66 6.08
C GLN A 129 3.33 12.53 6.60
N GLU A 130 2.44 11.86 5.87
CA GLU A 130 1.08 11.58 6.36
C GLU A 130 1.09 10.67 7.59
N LEU A 131 1.87 9.59 7.56
CA LEU A 131 2.03 8.68 8.71
C LEU A 131 2.54 9.43 9.94
N ARG A 132 3.50 10.33 9.74
CA ARG A 132 4.04 11.17 10.81
C ARG A 132 2.97 12.09 11.39
N LYS A 133 2.17 12.76 10.55
CA LYS A 133 1.06 13.60 11.01
C LYS A 133 0.03 12.81 11.81
N ILE A 134 -0.27 11.57 11.41
CA ILE A 134 -1.19 10.70 12.14
C ILE A 134 -0.60 10.31 13.50
N ALA A 135 0.70 9.98 13.55
CA ALA A 135 1.40 9.68 14.80
C ALA A 135 1.45 10.88 15.76
N GLU A 136 1.63 12.09 15.24
CA GLU A 136 1.64 13.33 16.05
C GLU A 136 0.21 13.76 16.47
N GLY A 137 -0.78 13.60 15.60
CA GLY A 137 -2.18 14.02 15.84
C GLY A 137 -2.96 13.14 16.83
N TYR A 138 -2.45 11.96 17.20
CA TYR A 138 -3.02 11.12 18.27
C TYR A 138 -2.50 11.49 19.67
N LYS A 139 -1.54 12.41 19.76
CA LYS A 139 -0.89 12.80 21.03
C LYS A 139 -1.58 13.98 21.74
N ASP A 140 -2.59 14.59 21.11
CA ASP A 140 -3.42 15.69 21.64
C ASP A 140 -4.81 15.19 22.05
#